data_AF-B7R0A5-F1
#
_entry.id   AF-B7R0A5-F1
#
_cell.length_a   1.000
_cell.length_b   1.000
_cell.length_c   1.000
_cell.angle_alpha   90.00
_cell.angle_beta   90.00
_cell.angle_gamma   90.00
#
_symmetry.space_group_name_H-M   'P 1'
#
loop_
_entity.id
_entity.type
_entity.pdbx_description
1 polymer ?
#
loop_
_entity_poly.entity_id
_entity_poly.type
_entity_poly.pdbx_seq_one_letter_code
_entity_poly.pdbx_strand_id
1 'polypeptide(L)'
;MGEEFEGVKADACIGCGLCAQVCPHNAIFVMDNDKRVVSFHPELCKECNYECNSICPTQAIKGKPMRIDLEFEYAHCQVCGKKLDYTVKTAEFLYRKLERFYEHPEIVFMCDRCKHERVKEFPSEYLKFFGGMLK
;
A
#
# COMPACT_ATOMS: atom_id res chain seq x y z
N MET A 1 -14.81 -13.98 -21.35
CA MET A 1 -13.78 -15.01 -21.13
C MET A 1 -12.49 -14.25 -20.88
N GLY A 2 -12.15 -14.01 -19.62
CA GLY A 2 -10.98 -13.18 -19.27
C GLY A 2 -9.75 -14.07 -19.29
N GLU A 3 -8.72 -13.66 -20.01
CA GLU A 3 -7.45 -14.39 -20.05
C GLU A 3 -6.88 -14.49 -18.61
N GLU A 4 -6.58 -15.70 -18.18
CA GLU A 4 -5.90 -15.95 -16.92
C GLU A 4 -4.47 -15.41 -17.04
N PHE A 5 -4.20 -14.28 -16.37
CA PHE A 5 -2.85 -13.72 -16.35
C PHE A 5 -1.99 -14.44 -15.31
N GLU A 6 -0.75 -14.69 -15.66
CA GLU A 6 0.31 -15.14 -14.75
C GLU A 6 1.42 -14.08 -14.71
N GLY A 7 1.93 -13.76 -13.52
CA GLY A 7 2.93 -12.73 -13.30
C GLY A 7 2.43 -11.54 -12.48
N VAL A 8 2.97 -10.35 -12.76
CA VAL A 8 2.71 -9.13 -11.99
C VAL A 8 2.08 -8.05 -12.87
N LYS A 9 0.92 -7.54 -12.44
CA LYS A 9 0.26 -6.35 -13.00
C LYS A 9 0.84 -5.10 -12.36
N ALA A 10 1.74 -4.44 -13.09
CA ALA A 10 2.48 -3.26 -12.62
C ALA A 10 1.55 -2.08 -12.24
N ASP A 11 0.47 -1.89 -12.99
CA ASP A 11 -0.55 -0.87 -12.76
C ASP A 11 -1.31 -1.08 -11.45
N ALA A 12 -1.67 -2.33 -11.15
CA ALA A 12 -2.38 -2.73 -9.94
C ALA A 12 -1.49 -2.85 -8.69
N CYS A 13 -0.18 -3.02 -8.85
CA CYS A 13 0.74 -3.03 -7.72
C CYS A 13 0.79 -1.64 -7.07
N ILE A 14 0.71 -1.60 -5.74
CA ILE A 14 0.73 -0.36 -4.95
C ILE A 14 2.04 -0.16 -4.18
N GLY A 15 2.99 -1.09 -4.28
CA GLY A 15 4.26 -0.97 -3.55
C GLY A 15 4.15 -1.13 -2.03
N CYS A 16 3.19 -1.91 -1.53
CA CYS A 16 3.03 -2.09 -0.08
C CYS A 16 4.07 -3.02 0.56
N GLY A 17 4.71 -3.89 -0.22
CA GLY A 17 5.78 -4.77 0.26
C GLY A 17 5.35 -6.04 1.02
N LEU A 18 4.05 -6.24 1.25
CA LEU A 18 3.52 -7.42 1.97
C LEU A 18 3.96 -8.74 1.33
N CYS A 19 4.04 -8.80 -0.01
CA CYS A 19 4.48 -10.00 -0.73
C CYS A 19 5.93 -10.37 -0.43
N ALA A 20 6.81 -9.39 -0.19
CA ALA A 20 8.19 -9.62 0.22
C ALA A 20 8.27 -10.17 1.65
N GLN A 21 7.45 -9.63 2.56
CA GLN A 21 7.42 -10.05 3.97
C GLN A 21 7.00 -11.51 4.16
N VAL A 22 6.13 -12.03 3.29
CA VAL A 22 5.64 -13.41 3.39
C VAL A 22 6.40 -14.40 2.52
N CYS A 23 7.35 -13.97 1.68
CA CYS A 23 8.05 -14.85 0.77
C CYS A 23 9.12 -15.67 1.52
N PRO A 24 8.97 -17.00 1.67
CA PRO A 24 9.94 -17.81 2.43
C PRO A 24 11.30 -17.93 1.73
N HIS A 25 11.34 -17.64 0.42
CA HIS A 25 12.55 -17.78 -0.40
C HIS A 25 13.26 -16.45 -0.67
N ASN A 26 12.76 -15.33 -0.10
CA ASN A 26 13.27 -13.98 -0.39
C ASN A 26 13.34 -13.69 -1.91
N ALA A 27 12.35 -14.14 -2.68
CA ALA A 27 12.29 -13.91 -4.12
C ALA A 27 11.76 -12.51 -4.49
N ILE A 28 11.39 -11.71 -3.51
CA ILE A 28 10.85 -10.37 -3.68
C ILE A 28 11.54 -9.46 -2.67
N PHE A 29 12.15 -8.37 -3.14
CA PHE A 29 12.83 -7.39 -2.29
C PHE A 29 12.12 -6.05 -2.33
N VAL A 30 12.19 -5.33 -1.21
CA VAL A 30 11.74 -3.94 -1.10
C VAL A 30 12.96 -3.10 -0.74
N MET A 31 13.21 -2.07 -1.54
CA MET A 31 14.26 -1.07 -1.27
C MET A 31 13.59 0.28 -1.03
N ASP A 32 13.92 0.91 0.11
CA ASP A 32 13.33 2.17 0.56
C ASP A 32 14.41 3.27 0.55
N ASN A 33 14.47 4.07 -0.52
CA ASN A 33 15.38 5.21 -0.66
C ASN A 33 14.56 6.51 -0.86
N ASP A 34 14.90 7.30 -1.88
CA ASP A 34 14.08 8.43 -2.34
C ASP A 34 12.73 7.96 -2.89
N LYS A 35 12.74 6.79 -3.56
CA LYS A 35 11.56 6.06 -4.01
C LYS A 35 11.55 4.66 -3.39
N ARG A 36 10.37 4.06 -3.36
CA ARG A 36 10.22 2.64 -3.04
C ARG A 36 10.33 1.80 -4.30
N VAL A 37 11.16 0.76 -4.28
CA VAL A 37 11.27 -0.22 -5.35
C VAL A 37 10.85 -1.59 -4.85
N VAL A 38 9.97 -2.28 -5.58
CA VAL A 38 9.65 -3.69 -5.37
C VAL A 38 10.24 -4.51 -6.51
N SER A 39 11.22 -5.35 -6.19
CA SER A 39 11.99 -6.14 -7.16
C SER A 39 11.63 -7.62 -7.07
N PHE A 40 11.25 -8.23 -8.19
CA PHE A 40 10.83 -9.64 -8.26
C PHE A 40 11.90 -10.48 -8.96
N HIS A 41 12.28 -11.60 -8.35
CA HIS A 41 13.37 -12.49 -8.77
C HIS A 41 12.86 -13.91 -9.03
N PRO A 42 12.37 -14.23 -10.25
CA PRO A 42 11.83 -15.56 -10.58
C PRO A 42 12.82 -16.70 -10.36
N GLU A 43 14.12 -16.43 -10.45
CA GLU A 43 15.21 -17.38 -10.21
C GLU A 43 15.31 -17.83 -8.75
N LEU A 44 14.86 -16.99 -7.81
CA LEU A 44 14.80 -17.30 -6.39
C LEU A 44 13.44 -17.90 -5.99
N CYS A 45 12.42 -17.75 -6.83
CA CYS A 45 11.08 -18.27 -6.59
C CYS A 45 11.02 -19.79 -6.79
N LYS A 46 11.04 -20.51 -5.67
CA LYS A 46 10.96 -21.97 -5.54
C LYS A 46 9.57 -22.39 -5.06
N GLU A 47 9.35 -23.70 -5.01
CA GLU A 47 8.08 -24.32 -4.57
C GLU A 47 7.65 -23.81 -3.17
N CYS A 48 6.40 -23.36 -3.09
CA CYS A 48 5.73 -22.83 -1.90
C CYS A 48 4.20 -22.77 -2.17
N ASN A 49 3.40 -22.31 -1.20
CA ASN A 49 1.94 -22.16 -1.39
C ASN A 49 1.54 -20.78 -1.92
N TYR A 50 2.47 -20.00 -2.47
CA TYR A 50 2.18 -18.73 -3.12
C TYR A 50 1.48 -17.71 -2.22
N GLU A 51 1.84 -17.67 -0.94
CA GLU A 51 1.28 -16.74 0.06
C GLU A 51 1.40 -15.27 -0.37
N CYS A 52 2.42 -14.93 -1.16
CA CYS A 52 2.60 -13.61 -1.77
C CYS A 52 1.45 -13.19 -2.70
N ASN A 53 0.74 -14.14 -3.31
CA ASN A 53 -0.46 -13.92 -4.12
C ASN A 53 -1.68 -13.63 -3.25
N SER A 54 -1.90 -14.47 -2.24
CA SER A 54 -3.06 -14.36 -1.35
C SER A 54 -3.02 -13.10 -0.47
N ILE A 55 -1.83 -12.66 -0.04
CA ILE A 55 -1.68 -11.45 0.78
C ILE A 55 -1.83 -10.16 -0.03
N CYS A 56 -1.77 -10.23 -1.37
CA CYS A 56 -1.76 -9.04 -2.22
C CYS A 56 -3.13 -8.35 -2.19
N PRO A 57 -3.26 -7.15 -1.58
CA PRO A 57 -4.57 -6.53 -1.35
C PRO A 57 -5.25 -6.05 -2.63
N THR A 58 -4.48 -5.90 -3.72
CA THR A 58 -4.96 -5.53 -5.06
C THR A 58 -4.96 -6.69 -6.05
N GLN A 59 -4.57 -7.89 -5.62
CA GLN A 59 -4.43 -9.07 -6.50
C GLN A 59 -3.54 -8.80 -7.72
N ALA A 60 -2.49 -7.98 -7.53
CA ALA A 60 -1.57 -7.59 -8.58
C ALA A 60 -0.62 -8.71 -9.01
N ILE A 61 -0.48 -9.78 -8.22
CA ILE A 61 0.37 -10.93 -8.53
C ILE A 61 -0.49 -12.19 -8.62
N LYS A 62 -0.20 -13.02 -9.64
CA LYS A 62 -0.77 -14.37 -9.82
C LYS A 62 0.33 -15.34 -10.24
N GLY A 63 0.35 -16.53 -9.62
CA GLY A 63 1.31 -17.58 -9.94
C GLY A 63 2.75 -17.17 -9.67
N LYS A 64 3.67 -17.63 -10.53
CA LYS A 64 5.09 -17.27 -10.43
C LYS A 64 5.33 -15.89 -11.05
N PRO A 65 5.91 -14.92 -10.31
CA PRO A 65 6.21 -13.61 -10.87
C PRO A 65 7.32 -13.68 -11.92
N MET A 66 7.30 -12.77 -12.90
CA MET A 66 8.42 -12.54 -13.82
C MET A 66 9.45 -11.58 -13.21
N ARG A 67 10.65 -11.49 -13.81
CA ARG A 67 11.67 -10.52 -13.41
C ARG A 67 11.15 -9.11 -13.73
N ILE A 68 10.91 -8.30 -12.71
CA ILE A 68 10.46 -6.91 -12.87
C ILE A 68 10.83 -6.09 -11.63
N ASP A 69 11.18 -4.83 -11.86
CA ASP A 69 11.40 -3.82 -10.83
C ASP A 69 10.32 -2.75 -10.96
N LEU A 70 9.57 -2.52 -9.89
CA LEU A 70 8.47 -1.55 -9.85
C LEU A 70 8.81 -0.41 -8.90
N GLU A 71 8.84 0.82 -9.42
CA GLU A 71 9.13 2.02 -8.64
C GLU A 71 7.87 2.77 -8.23
N PHE A 72 7.86 3.32 -7.02
CA PHE A 72 6.74 4.04 -6.44
C PHE A 72 7.20 5.30 -5.68
N GLU A 73 6.48 6.39 -5.88
CA GLU A 73 6.64 7.61 -5.10
C GLU A 73 6.04 7.46 -3.69
N TYR A 74 6.71 8.02 -2.68
CA TYR A 74 6.15 8.11 -1.33
C TYR A 74 5.02 9.12 -1.26
N ALA A 75 4.00 8.79 -0.48
CA ALA A 75 3.02 9.77 -0.06
C ALA A 75 3.68 10.81 0.85
N HIS A 76 3.18 12.04 0.80
CA HIS A 76 3.62 13.12 1.67
C HIS A 76 2.42 13.65 2.44
N CYS A 77 2.65 14.07 3.68
CA CYS A 77 1.63 14.66 4.50
C CYS A 77 1.09 15.92 3.84
N GLN A 78 -0.21 15.97 3.54
CA GLN A 78 -0.86 17.12 2.91
C GLN A 78 -0.83 18.41 3.75
N VAL A 79 -0.52 18.31 5.05
CA VAL A 79 -0.47 19.45 5.96
C VAL A 79 0.95 20.02 6.09
N CYS A 80 1.95 19.16 6.34
CA CYS A 80 3.31 19.60 6.64
C CYS A 80 4.37 19.18 5.62
N GLY A 81 3.99 18.45 4.57
CA GLY A 81 4.91 17.93 3.56
C GLY A 81 5.81 16.78 4.02
N LYS A 82 5.70 16.30 5.28
CA LYS A 82 6.51 15.18 5.77
C LYS A 82 6.30 13.92 4.91
N LYS A 83 7.39 13.29 4.46
CA LYS A 83 7.37 11.97 3.80
C LYS A 83 6.72 10.92 4.70
N LEU A 84 5.77 10.17 4.16
CA LEU A 84 5.10 9.05 4.83
C LEU A 84 5.84 7.74 4.54
N ASP A 85 5.57 6.71 5.34
CA ASP A 85 6.20 5.37 5.26
C ASP A 85 5.57 4.44 4.21
N TYR A 86 4.60 4.95 3.46
CA TYR A 86 3.92 4.26 2.36
C TYR A 86 3.82 5.11 1.10
N THR A 87 3.54 4.43 0.00
CA THR A 87 3.49 5.03 -1.34
C THR A 87 2.22 5.83 -1.58
N VAL A 88 2.24 6.73 -2.57
CA VAL A 88 1.04 7.44 -3.04
C VAL A 88 -0.07 6.46 -3.40
N LYS A 89 0.26 5.39 -4.15
CA LYS A 89 -0.71 4.35 -4.53
C LYS A 89 -1.31 3.62 -3.33
N THR A 90 -0.55 3.42 -2.26
CA THR A 90 -1.07 2.83 -1.02
C THR A 90 -2.06 3.78 -0.34
N ALA A 91 -1.74 5.07 -0.28
CA ALA A 91 -2.64 6.09 0.26
C ALA A 91 -3.95 6.16 -0.53
N GLU A 92 -3.87 6.19 -1.87
CA GLU A 92 -5.04 6.18 -2.77
C GLU A 92 -5.89 4.91 -2.62
N PHE A 93 -5.24 3.75 -2.49
CA PHE A 93 -5.93 2.49 -2.25
C PHE A 93 -6.72 2.51 -0.94
N LEU A 94 -6.11 3.01 0.14
CA LEU A 94 -6.76 3.16 1.43
C LEU A 94 -7.89 4.19 1.37
N TYR A 95 -7.67 5.34 0.73
CA TYR A 95 -8.71 6.35 0.52
C TYR A 95 -9.96 5.73 -0.10
N ARG A 96 -9.82 5.00 -1.21
CA ARG A 96 -10.94 4.35 -1.92
C ARG A 96 -11.65 3.26 -1.10
N LYS A 97 -10.92 2.58 -0.21
CA LYS A 97 -11.53 1.61 0.71
C LYS A 97 -12.30 2.31 1.83
N LEU A 98 -11.78 3.41 2.33
CA LEU A 98 -12.32 4.12 3.49
C LEU A 98 -13.45 5.07 3.12
N GLU A 99 -13.45 5.67 1.93
CA GLU A 99 -14.45 6.67 1.49
C GLU A 99 -15.90 6.16 1.53
N ARG A 100 -16.09 4.84 1.49
CA ARG A 100 -17.41 4.20 1.58
C ARG A 100 -17.95 4.17 3.01
N PHE A 101 -17.06 4.12 4.00
CA PHE A 101 -17.40 3.94 5.40
C PHE A 101 -17.22 5.23 6.18
N TYR A 102 -16.29 6.10 5.78
CA TYR A 102 -15.84 7.21 6.58
C TYR A 102 -16.01 8.54 5.85
N GLU A 103 -16.34 9.59 6.59
CA GLU A 103 -16.51 10.95 6.05
C GLU A 103 -15.19 11.60 5.65
N HIS A 104 -14.10 11.24 6.33
CA HIS A 104 -12.78 11.87 6.16
C HIS A 104 -11.67 10.88 5.73
N PRO A 105 -11.80 10.20 4.57
CA PRO A 105 -10.78 9.27 4.08
C PRO A 105 -9.45 9.95 3.73
N GLU A 106 -9.42 11.27 3.54
CA GLU A 106 -8.21 12.06 3.24
C GLU A 106 -7.15 12.00 4.35
N ILE A 107 -7.51 11.57 5.56
CA ILE A 107 -6.56 11.38 6.67
C ILE A 107 -5.43 10.39 6.33
N VAL A 108 -5.62 9.52 5.33
CA VAL A 108 -4.57 8.65 4.79
C VAL A 108 -3.42 9.42 4.12
N PHE A 109 -3.56 10.72 3.88
CA PHE A 109 -2.48 11.60 3.43
C PHE A 109 -1.96 12.49 4.56
N MET A 110 -2.12 12.09 5.83
CA MET A 110 -1.62 12.84 6.98
C MET A 110 -0.64 12.01 7.82
N CYS A 111 0.44 12.64 8.29
CA CYS A 111 1.33 12.03 9.26
C CYS A 111 0.69 12.01 10.66
N ASP A 112 1.18 11.12 11.54
CA ASP A 112 0.61 10.95 12.89
C ASP A 112 0.60 12.23 13.73
N ARG A 113 1.63 13.08 13.56
CA ARG A 113 1.69 14.38 14.24
C ARG A 113 0.55 15.30 13.80
N CYS A 114 0.41 15.56 12.51
CA CYS A 114 -0.63 16.45 12.01
C CYS A 114 -2.03 15.86 12.20
N LYS A 115 -2.15 14.52 12.24
CA LYS A 115 -3.37 13.85 12.70
C LYS A 115 -3.69 14.27 14.13
N HIS A 116 -2.75 14.06 15.06
CA HIS A 116 -2.93 14.38 16.47
C HIS A 116 -3.13 15.88 16.75
N GLU A 117 -2.51 16.78 15.99
CA GLU A 117 -2.71 18.23 16.12
C GLU A 117 -4.15 18.62 15.79
N ARG A 118 -4.74 18.09 14.70
CA ARG A 118 -6.15 18.34 14.36
C ARG A 118 -7.13 17.90 15.44
N VAL A 119 -6.82 16.81 16.16
CA VAL A 119 -7.64 16.35 17.30
C VAL A 119 -7.77 17.43 18.37
N LYS A 120 -6.68 18.13 18.66
CA LYS A 120 -6.63 19.16 19.71
C LYS A 120 -7.44 20.39 19.34
N GLU A 121 -7.46 20.74 18.06
CA GLU A 121 -8.20 21.89 17.54
C GLU A 121 -9.71 21.64 17.52
N PHE A 122 -10.16 20.40 17.34
CA PHE A 122 -11.58 20.05 17.20
C PHE A 122 -12.00 18.83 18.05
N PRO A 123 -12.01 18.92 19.39
CA PRO A 123 -12.28 17.78 20.27
C PRO A 123 -13.71 17.21 20.16
N SER A 124 -14.71 18.01 19.79
CA SER A 124 -16.09 17.53 19.55
C SER A 124 -16.27 16.92 18.15
N GLU A 125 -15.45 17.30 17.18
CA GLU A 125 -15.41 16.70 15.84
C GLU A 125 -14.42 15.53 15.75
N TYR A 126 -13.66 15.26 16.82
CA TYR A 126 -12.73 14.14 16.92
C TYR A 126 -13.37 12.78 16.59
N LEU A 127 -14.60 12.56 17.06
CA LEU A 127 -15.39 11.36 16.73
C LEU A 127 -15.79 11.31 15.25
N LYS A 128 -15.97 12.47 14.60
CA LYS A 128 -16.32 12.59 13.18
C LYS A 128 -15.09 12.39 12.28
N PHE A 129 -13.95 13.00 12.63
CA PHE A 129 -12.72 13.01 11.83
C PHE A 129 -11.78 11.82 12.04
N PHE A 130 -11.57 11.35 13.29
CA PHE A 130 -10.64 10.26 13.61
C PHE A 130 -11.32 8.98 14.04
N GLY A 131 -12.48 9.10 14.70
CA GLY A 131 -13.32 7.96 15.07
C GLY A 131 -13.91 7.24 13.86
N GLY A 132 -13.79 7.84 12.67
CA GLY A 132 -14.38 7.29 11.48
C GLY A 132 -15.86 7.04 11.72
N MET A 133 -16.66 8.10 11.81
CA MET A 133 -18.09 7.88 11.85
C MET A 133 -18.50 7.11 10.59
N LEU A 134 -19.11 5.95 10.81
CA LEU A 134 -19.72 5.18 9.75
C LEU A 134 -20.79 6.04 9.11
N LYS A 135 -20.75 6.16 7.79
CA LYS A 135 -21.83 6.77 6.99
C LYS A 135 -23.15 6.03 7.19
#